data_AF-A0A5B0P3X8-F1
#
_entry.id   AF-A0A5B0P3X8-F1
#
_cell.length_a   1.000
_cell.length_b   1.000
_cell.length_c   1.000
_cell.angle_alpha   90.00
_cell.angle_beta   90.00
_cell.angle_gamma   90.00
#
_symmetry.space_group_name_H-M   'P 1'
#
loop_
_entity.id
_entity.type
_entity.pdbx_description
1 polymer ?
#
loop_
_entity_poly.entity_id
_entity_poly.type
_entity_poly.pdbx_seq_one_letter_code
_entity_poly.pdbx_strand_id
1 'polypeptide(L)'
;MSLDEPNKVIKVLACDGRTGEQREIGYTGTHVVGNGSFGVVFSAQLVVGSVHPSGKEEVAIKKVLQDKRFKNRELQIMKLLIHPNVVDLRAYFYSSGDKAKRDEVFLNLVIEYVPETVYRASRHYSKLKQVMPILNIKLYVYQLLRSLAYIHSLGICHRDIKPQNLLLNPSTGVLKLCDFGSAKILVAGEPNVSYICSRYYRAPELIFGATNYTTNIDIWSTGCVMAELMLGQPLFPGESGIDQLVEIIKVLGTPTREQIKTMNPNYMEHKFPQIKAHPFPKVFRPRTPPDAITLVSNLLEYTPSSRLTAIEAMCHPFFDELKLPETKLSSGKPLPELFDFTELELSVKPELIKSLVPEFVREKLKIERNIDVDNFKPVELPKFTLD
;
A
#
# COMPACT_ATOMS: atom_id res chain seq x y z
N MET A 1 10.28 23.57 21.74
CA MET A 1 10.23 23.15 23.16
C MET A 1 11.33 22.13 23.41
N SER A 2 11.89 22.06 24.62
CA SER A 2 12.94 21.09 24.99
C SER A 2 12.45 19.65 24.78
N LEU A 3 13.09 18.95 23.84
CA LEU A 3 13.19 17.50 23.87
C LEU A 3 14.08 17.15 25.07
N ASP A 4 13.83 16.02 25.73
CA ASP A 4 14.66 15.41 26.78
C ASP A 4 14.25 15.63 28.25
N GLU A 5 13.00 15.31 28.58
CA GLU A 5 12.76 14.54 29.82
C GLU A 5 12.17 13.17 29.43
N PRO A 6 12.92 12.06 29.57
CA PRO A 6 12.53 10.75 29.04
C PRO A 6 11.25 10.14 29.68
N ASN A 7 10.71 10.77 30.73
CA ASN A 7 9.52 10.33 31.45
C ASN A 7 8.35 11.33 31.45
N LYS A 8 8.45 12.45 30.70
CA LYS A 8 7.37 13.42 30.69
C LYS A 8 6.19 12.92 29.84
N VAL A 9 5.11 12.57 30.51
CA VAL A 9 3.84 12.20 29.86
C VAL A 9 3.17 13.44 29.28
N ILE A 10 2.94 13.44 27.97
CA ILE A 10 2.16 14.45 27.27
C ILE A 10 0.73 13.96 27.17
N LYS A 11 -0.20 14.64 27.84
CA LYS A 11 -1.64 14.38 27.77
C LYS A 11 -2.31 15.32 26.78
N VAL A 12 -3.18 14.79 25.92
CA VAL A 12 -3.98 15.56 24.96
C VAL A 12 -5.40 15.01 24.87
N LEU A 13 -6.36 15.90 24.62
CA LEU A 13 -7.70 15.50 24.22
C LEU A 13 -7.67 15.14 22.73
N ALA A 14 -7.95 13.89 22.41
CA ALA A 14 -7.95 13.36 21.05
C ALA A 14 -9.34 12.83 20.67
N CYS A 15 -9.57 12.62 19.38
CA CYS A 15 -10.72 11.90 18.87
C CYS A 15 -10.30 10.47 18.56
N ASP A 16 -11.15 9.49 18.91
CA ASP A 16 -10.97 8.11 18.46
C ASP A 16 -10.97 8.06 16.92
N GLY A 17 -10.07 7.26 16.35
CA GLY A 17 -9.89 7.18 14.90
C GLY A 17 -11.12 6.66 14.15
N ARG A 18 -11.97 5.87 14.82
CA ARG A 18 -13.15 5.24 14.21
C ARG A 18 -14.42 5.98 14.57
N THR A 19 -14.72 6.11 15.86
CA THR A 19 -15.99 6.69 16.32
C THR A 19 -15.98 8.22 16.27
N GLY A 20 -14.79 8.83 16.31
CA GLY A 20 -14.65 10.28 16.47
C GLY A 20 -15.01 10.80 17.86
N GLU A 21 -15.35 9.91 18.81
CA GLU A 21 -15.62 10.28 20.18
C GLU A 21 -14.35 10.83 20.85
N GLN A 22 -14.53 11.85 21.69
CA GLN A 22 -13.41 12.48 22.38
C GLN A 22 -12.94 11.61 23.56
N ARG A 23 -11.62 11.43 23.66
CA ARG A 23 -10.96 10.76 24.79
C ARG A 23 -9.62 11.40 25.11
N GLU A 24 -9.24 11.37 26.39
CA GLU A 24 -7.86 11.73 26.78
C GLU A 24 -6.91 10.60 26.36
N ILE A 25 -5.81 10.97 25.70
CA ILE A 25 -4.68 10.08 25.46
C ILE A 25 -3.42 10.68 26.06
N GLY A 26 -2.48 9.82 26.46
CA GLY A 26 -1.22 10.23 27.06
C GLY A 26 -0.07 9.44 26.46
N TYR A 27 0.99 10.11 26.01
CA TYR A 27 2.14 9.46 25.40
C TYR A 27 3.48 10.01 25.90
N THR A 28 4.53 9.20 25.83
CA THR A 28 5.90 9.53 26.24
C THR A 28 6.93 8.98 25.24
N GLY A 29 8.21 9.29 25.44
CA GLY A 29 9.31 8.70 24.67
C GLY A 29 9.25 9.02 23.18
N THR A 30 8.99 10.29 22.84
CA THR A 30 8.84 10.71 21.45
C THR A 30 10.18 10.79 20.72
N HIS A 31 10.35 10.02 19.66
CA HIS A 31 11.55 10.06 18.82
C HIS A 31 11.17 10.27 17.35
N VAL A 32 11.91 11.12 16.63
CA VAL A 32 11.68 11.31 15.19
C VAL A 32 12.12 10.05 14.45
N VAL A 33 11.21 9.41 13.73
CA VAL A 33 11.48 8.23 12.91
C VAL A 33 11.46 8.52 11.41
N GLY A 34 10.86 9.64 11.00
CA GLY A 34 10.83 10.06 9.60
C GLY A 34 10.53 11.54 9.46
N ASN A 35 11.09 12.16 8.44
CA ASN A 35 10.81 13.54 8.05
C ASN A 35 10.58 13.56 6.53
N GLY A 36 9.43 14.08 6.11
CA GLY A 36 9.02 14.08 4.71
C GLY A 36 8.42 15.42 4.30
N SER A 37 8.12 15.57 3.01
CA SER A 37 7.53 16.79 2.44
C SER A 37 6.20 17.20 3.08
N PHE A 38 5.47 16.26 3.67
CA PHE A 38 4.14 16.48 4.24
C PHE A 38 4.13 16.66 5.76
N GLY A 39 5.26 16.39 6.44
CA GLY A 39 5.32 16.47 7.90
C GLY A 39 6.39 15.59 8.54
N VAL A 40 6.31 15.46 9.86
CA VAL A 40 7.25 14.71 10.69
C VAL A 40 6.52 13.54 11.34
N VAL A 41 7.15 12.37 11.34
CA VAL A 41 6.65 11.17 12.00
C VAL A 41 7.48 10.90 13.24
N PHE A 42 6.81 10.73 14.37
CA PHE A 42 7.42 10.37 15.65
C PHE A 42 7.02 8.94 16.02
N SER A 43 7.92 8.14 16.57
CA SER A 43 7.51 7.02 17.42
C SER A 43 7.23 7.55 18.82
N ALA A 44 6.28 6.94 19.52
CA ALA A 44 5.95 7.25 20.90
C ALA A 44 5.37 6.01 21.61
N GLN A 45 5.37 6.03 22.93
CA GLN A 45 4.68 5.03 23.75
C GLN A 45 3.41 5.64 24.33
N LEU A 46 2.26 5.06 23.99
CA LEU A 46 0.96 5.38 24.56
C LEU A 46 0.87 4.76 25.97
N VAL A 47 0.56 5.58 26.98
CA VAL A 47 0.49 5.22 28.40
C VAL A 47 -0.86 5.55 29.06
N VAL A 48 -1.70 6.36 28.41
CA VAL A 48 -3.10 6.60 28.78
C VAL A 48 -3.95 6.40 27.54
N GLY A 49 -5.04 5.65 27.66
CA GLY A 49 -5.92 5.28 26.53
C GLY A 49 -5.37 4.13 25.67
N SER A 50 -4.35 3.41 26.13
CA SER A 50 -3.86 2.21 25.47
C SER A 50 -4.86 1.06 25.61
N VAL A 51 -5.04 0.33 24.51
CA VAL A 51 -5.84 -0.90 24.48
C VAL A 51 -4.99 -2.16 24.73
N HIS A 52 -3.67 -2.00 24.87
CA HIS A 52 -2.76 -3.11 25.10
C HIS A 52 -2.84 -3.58 26.56
N PRO A 53 -2.86 -4.90 26.85
CA PRO A 53 -3.01 -5.41 28.23
C PRO A 53 -1.94 -4.93 29.21
N SER A 54 -0.73 -4.62 28.73
CA SER A 54 0.35 -4.07 29.56
C SER A 54 0.18 -2.58 29.90
N GLY A 55 -0.84 -1.91 29.36
CA GLY A 55 -1.04 -0.47 29.45
C GLY A 55 -0.02 0.37 28.65
N LYS A 56 0.86 -0.28 27.88
CA LYS A 56 1.88 0.36 27.04
C LYS A 56 1.78 -0.15 25.61
N GLU A 57 1.54 0.76 24.67
CA GLU A 57 1.47 0.47 23.24
C GLU A 57 2.41 1.40 22.48
N GLU A 58 3.23 0.86 21.58
CA GLU A 58 4.04 1.68 20.68
C GLU A 58 3.18 2.19 19.52
N VAL A 59 3.26 3.48 19.23
CA VAL A 59 2.49 4.16 18.19
C VAL A 59 3.41 5.04 17.35
N ALA A 60 2.98 5.32 16.12
CA ALA A 60 3.55 6.40 15.33
C ALA A 60 2.59 7.60 15.34
N ILE A 61 3.15 8.80 15.47
CA ILE A 61 2.41 10.06 15.42
C ILE A 61 2.88 10.83 14.20
N LYS A 62 2.05 10.88 13.16
CA LYS A 62 2.32 11.68 11.96
C LYS A 62 1.76 13.08 12.15
N LYS A 63 2.65 14.07 12.29
CA LYS A 63 2.31 15.49 12.46
C LYS A 63 2.43 16.22 11.14
N VAL A 64 1.30 16.73 10.63
CA VAL A 64 1.20 17.45 9.36
C VAL A 64 0.62 18.85 9.57
N LEU A 65 1.06 19.83 8.78
CA LEU A 65 0.49 21.17 8.82
C LEU A 65 -0.95 21.11 8.29
N GLN A 66 -1.89 21.67 9.04
CA GLN A 66 -3.30 21.72 8.68
C GLN A 66 -3.67 23.10 8.14
N ASP A 67 -4.08 23.17 6.89
CA ASP A 67 -4.80 24.34 6.38
C ASP A 67 -6.21 24.36 6.99
N LYS A 68 -6.53 25.38 7.79
CA LYS A 68 -7.82 25.51 8.49
C LYS A 68 -9.02 25.61 7.54
N ARG A 69 -8.78 25.94 6.26
CA ARG A 69 -9.82 26.13 5.25
C ARG A 69 -10.31 24.83 4.63
N PHE A 70 -9.54 23.74 4.76
CA PHE A 70 -9.82 22.49 4.07
C PHE A 70 -9.82 21.31 5.04
N LYS A 71 -10.72 20.35 4.82
CA LYS A 71 -10.63 19.06 5.51
C LYS A 71 -9.38 18.32 5.03
N ASN A 72 -8.75 17.59 5.93
CA ASN A 72 -7.59 16.77 5.58
C ASN A 72 -8.05 15.45 4.94
N ARG A 73 -7.68 15.25 3.67
CA ARG A 73 -8.04 14.06 2.91
C ARG A 73 -7.47 12.78 3.50
N GLU A 74 -6.24 12.80 4.01
CA GLU A 74 -5.61 11.64 4.64
C GLU A 74 -6.42 11.19 5.86
N LEU A 75 -6.81 12.13 6.73
CA LEU A 75 -7.69 11.83 7.86
C LEU A 75 -9.03 11.26 7.40
N GLN A 76 -9.69 11.90 6.43
CA GLN A 76 -10.99 11.43 5.93
C GLN A 76 -10.92 10.00 5.41
N ILE A 77 -9.87 9.67 4.64
CA ILE A 77 -9.64 8.32 4.13
C ILE A 77 -9.35 7.35 5.28
N MET A 78 -8.41 7.66 6.15
CA MET A 78 -8.01 6.74 7.22
C MET A 78 -9.15 6.39 8.19
N LYS A 79 -10.13 7.28 8.40
CA LYS A 79 -11.33 6.98 9.19
C LYS A 79 -12.22 5.89 8.58
N LEU A 80 -12.13 5.66 7.27
CA LEU A 80 -12.91 4.65 6.55
C LEU A 80 -12.24 3.27 6.55
N LEU A 81 -10.92 3.20 6.82
CA LEU A 81 -10.12 2.02 6.57
C LEU A 81 -10.00 1.15 7.82
N ILE A 82 -10.45 -0.10 7.69
CA ILE A 82 -10.30 -1.15 8.71
C ILE A 82 -9.95 -2.44 7.99
N HIS A 83 -8.67 -2.80 7.97
CA HIS A 83 -8.19 -3.99 7.27
C HIS A 83 -6.87 -4.50 7.87
N PRO A 84 -6.65 -5.84 7.99
CA PRO A 84 -5.44 -6.39 8.60
C PRO A 84 -4.14 -5.89 7.93
N ASN A 85 -4.16 -5.66 6.62
CA ASN A 85 -3.01 -5.19 5.83
C ASN A 85 -3.00 -3.68 5.54
N VAL A 86 -3.74 -2.87 6.29
CA VAL A 86 -3.67 -1.40 6.27
C VAL A 86 -3.37 -0.90 7.69
N VAL A 87 -2.62 0.19 7.83
CA VAL A 87 -2.35 0.77 9.15
C VAL A 87 -3.63 1.31 9.82
N ASP A 88 -3.84 0.95 11.07
CA ASP A 88 -4.99 1.39 11.87
C ASP A 88 -4.78 2.81 12.41
N LEU A 89 -5.78 3.67 12.20
CA LEU A 89 -5.85 4.98 12.85
C LEU A 89 -6.40 4.80 14.26
N ARG A 90 -5.53 4.91 15.28
CA ARG A 90 -5.94 4.80 16.68
C ARG A 90 -6.69 6.04 17.15
N ALA A 91 -6.14 7.22 16.85
CA ALA A 91 -6.70 8.49 17.27
C ALA A 91 -6.16 9.63 16.40
N TYR A 92 -6.78 10.80 16.48
CA TYR A 92 -6.23 12.02 15.92
C TYR A 92 -6.50 13.22 16.83
N PHE A 93 -5.63 14.22 16.78
CA PHE A 93 -5.79 15.45 17.53
C PHE A 93 -5.12 16.63 16.83
N TYR A 94 -5.57 17.84 17.16
CA TYR A 94 -4.99 19.08 16.65
C TYR A 94 -4.07 19.71 17.69
N SER A 95 -2.94 20.27 17.25
CA SER A 95 -2.02 21.01 18.11
C SER A 95 -1.59 22.31 17.47
N SER A 96 -1.36 23.36 18.27
CA SER A 96 -0.79 24.61 17.78
C SER A 96 0.70 24.47 17.50
N GLY A 97 1.21 25.31 16.60
CA GLY A 97 2.65 25.44 16.37
C GLY A 97 3.41 25.93 17.61
N ASP A 98 4.74 25.78 17.57
CA ASP A 98 5.64 26.28 18.61
C ASP A 98 5.51 27.81 18.78
N LYS A 99 6.14 28.38 19.83
CA LYS A 99 6.04 29.81 20.18
C LYS A 99 6.22 30.78 19.00
N ALA A 100 7.03 30.43 18.00
CA ALA A 100 7.28 31.25 16.81
C ALA A 100 6.20 31.15 15.70
N LYS A 101 5.28 30.17 15.80
CA LYS A 101 4.30 29.79 14.76
C LYS A 101 2.93 29.46 15.40
N ARG A 102 2.50 30.20 16.41
CA ARG A 102 1.28 29.90 17.19
C ARG A 102 0.00 29.85 16.36
N ASP A 103 -0.05 30.56 15.24
CA ASP A 103 -1.22 30.59 14.36
C ASP A 103 -1.35 29.34 13.49
N GLU A 104 -0.25 28.60 13.30
CA GLU A 104 -0.25 27.32 12.58
C GLU A 104 -0.93 26.25 13.43
N VAL A 105 -1.81 25.47 12.78
CA VAL A 105 -2.44 24.29 13.39
C VAL A 105 -1.88 23.07 12.70
N PHE A 106 -1.57 22.06 13.50
CA PHE A 106 -1.07 20.77 13.04
C PHE A 106 -2.10 19.70 13.34
N LEU A 107 -2.34 18.84 12.37
CA LEU A 107 -3.06 17.59 12.57
C LEU A 107 -2.03 16.51 12.96
N ASN A 108 -2.36 15.75 14.00
CA ASN A 108 -1.53 14.66 14.50
C ASN A 108 -2.34 13.38 14.37
N LEU A 109 -1.89 12.46 13.51
CA LEU A 109 -2.49 11.14 13.32
C LEU A 109 -1.74 10.14 14.20
N VAL A 110 -2.42 9.54 15.18
CA VAL A 110 -1.87 8.48 16.03
C VAL A 110 -2.24 7.15 15.37
N ILE A 111 -1.23 6.47 14.83
CA ILE A 111 -1.37 5.25 14.04
C ILE A 111 -0.60 4.11 14.71
N GLU A 112 -0.98 2.88 14.39
CA GLU A 112 -0.23 1.71 14.87
C GLU A 112 1.25 1.78 14.46
N TYR A 113 2.15 1.41 15.36
CA TYR A 113 3.56 1.30 15.04
C TYR A 113 3.89 -0.08 14.47
N VAL A 114 4.65 -0.09 13.37
CA VAL A 114 5.18 -1.30 12.76
C VAL A 114 6.69 -1.09 12.56
N PRO A 115 7.53 -2.02 13.04
CA PRO A 115 8.94 -1.72 13.31
C PRO A 115 9.83 -1.58 12.08
N GLU A 116 9.40 -2.10 10.92
CA GLU A 116 10.23 -2.10 9.73
C GLU A 116 9.47 -1.76 8.45
N THR A 117 10.20 -1.56 7.36
CA THR A 117 9.65 -1.35 6.01
C THR A 117 10.21 -2.37 5.03
N VAL A 118 9.46 -2.68 3.97
CA VAL A 118 9.93 -3.50 2.86
C VAL A 118 11.19 -2.90 2.23
N TYR A 119 11.31 -1.58 2.16
CA TYR A 119 12.52 -0.89 1.69
C TYR A 119 13.77 -1.27 2.51
N ARG A 120 13.70 -1.16 3.84
CA ARG A 120 14.84 -1.48 4.71
C ARG A 120 15.16 -2.98 4.71
N ALA A 121 14.13 -3.83 4.67
CA ALA A 121 14.30 -5.27 4.51
C ALA A 121 14.99 -5.64 3.19
N SER A 122 14.56 -5.05 2.07
CA SER A 122 15.19 -5.25 0.75
C SER A 122 16.65 -4.77 0.76
N ARG A 123 16.91 -3.57 1.29
CA ARG A 123 18.27 -3.02 1.47
C ARG A 123 19.18 -3.93 2.29
N HIS A 124 18.66 -4.60 3.31
CA HIS A 124 19.43 -5.55 4.11
C HIS A 124 19.93 -6.72 3.25
N TYR A 125 19.06 -7.35 2.45
CA TYR A 125 19.45 -8.42 1.52
C TYR A 125 20.44 -7.93 0.46
N SER A 126 20.21 -6.75 -0.15
CA SER A 126 21.12 -6.18 -1.14
C SER A 126 22.52 -5.93 -0.57
N LYS A 127 22.64 -5.45 0.68
CA LYS A 127 23.94 -5.30 1.37
C LYS A 127 24.66 -6.62 1.58
N LEU A 128 23.91 -7.69 1.86
CA LEU A 128 24.45 -9.05 1.98
C LEU A 128 24.72 -9.72 0.63
N LYS A 129 24.46 -9.03 -0.49
CA LYS A 129 24.50 -9.58 -1.86
C LYS A 129 23.61 -10.81 -2.03
N GLN A 130 22.55 -10.90 -1.24
CA GLN A 130 21.54 -11.94 -1.29
C GLN A 130 20.25 -11.42 -1.91
N VAL A 131 19.42 -12.33 -2.39
CA VAL A 131 18.05 -12.01 -2.82
C VAL A 131 17.12 -12.32 -1.67
N MET A 132 16.07 -11.52 -1.48
CA MET A 132 15.01 -11.84 -0.53
C MET A 132 14.42 -13.23 -0.87
N PRO A 133 14.20 -14.12 0.11
CA PRO A 133 13.61 -15.42 -0.14
C PRO A 133 12.27 -15.30 -0.86
N ILE A 134 12.00 -16.17 -1.84
CA ILE A 134 10.80 -16.06 -2.67
C ILE A 134 9.52 -16.16 -1.86
N LEU A 135 9.50 -16.99 -0.80
CA LEU A 135 8.36 -17.12 0.09
C LEU A 135 8.01 -15.80 0.78
N ASN A 136 9.01 -15.01 1.18
CA ASN A 136 8.79 -13.67 1.73
C ASN A 136 8.21 -12.73 0.67
N ILE A 137 8.69 -12.80 -0.58
CA ILE A 137 8.15 -12.00 -1.69
C ILE A 137 6.68 -12.38 -1.93
N LYS A 138 6.34 -13.67 -2.00
CA LYS A 138 4.95 -14.16 -2.09
C LYS A 138 4.10 -13.58 -0.97
N LEU A 139 4.55 -13.74 0.27
CA LEU A 139 3.82 -13.31 1.46
C LEU A 139 3.57 -11.80 1.49
N TYR A 140 4.57 -10.99 1.15
CA TYR A 140 4.45 -9.53 1.20
C TYR A 140 3.62 -9.00 0.03
N VAL A 141 3.83 -9.51 -1.18
CA VAL A 141 3.06 -9.08 -2.35
C VAL A 141 1.60 -9.52 -2.24
N TYR A 142 1.31 -10.70 -1.70
CA TYR A 142 -0.07 -11.15 -1.46
C TYR A 142 -0.82 -10.21 -0.51
N GLN A 143 -0.21 -9.86 0.63
CA GLN A 143 -0.80 -8.92 1.60
C GLN A 143 -0.94 -7.50 1.05
N LEU A 144 -0.03 -7.05 0.18
CA LEU A 144 -0.16 -5.79 -0.54
C LEU A 144 -1.33 -5.84 -1.54
N LEU A 145 -1.45 -6.90 -2.33
CA LEU A 145 -2.57 -7.06 -3.26
C LEU A 145 -3.90 -7.13 -2.50
N ARG A 146 -3.96 -7.81 -1.35
CA ARG A 146 -5.15 -7.85 -0.50
C ARG A 146 -5.53 -6.46 0.04
N SER A 147 -4.56 -5.67 0.51
CA SER A 147 -4.83 -4.29 0.94
C SER A 147 -5.30 -3.41 -0.22
N LEU A 148 -4.74 -3.58 -1.41
CA LEU A 148 -5.19 -2.88 -2.62
C LEU A 148 -6.60 -3.29 -3.05
N ALA A 149 -6.91 -4.59 -3.07
CA ALA A 149 -8.26 -5.07 -3.36
C ALA A 149 -9.29 -4.46 -2.43
N TYR A 150 -8.97 -4.36 -1.13
CA TYR A 150 -9.80 -3.70 -0.14
C TYR A 150 -9.98 -2.21 -0.44
N ILE A 151 -8.91 -1.41 -0.53
CA ILE A 151 -9.07 0.05 -0.72
C ILE A 151 -9.69 0.39 -2.09
N HIS A 152 -9.39 -0.39 -3.13
CA HIS A 152 -9.98 -0.23 -4.47
C HIS A 152 -11.47 -0.53 -4.48
N SER A 153 -11.96 -1.46 -3.64
CA SER A 153 -13.39 -1.72 -3.47
C SER A 153 -14.16 -0.53 -2.90
N LEU A 154 -13.46 0.38 -2.20
CA LEU A 154 -14.00 1.63 -1.66
C LEU A 154 -13.78 2.82 -2.61
N GLY A 155 -13.25 2.60 -3.82
CA GLY A 155 -12.90 3.64 -4.79
C GLY A 155 -11.63 4.43 -4.46
N ILE A 156 -10.86 4.03 -3.43
CA ILE A 156 -9.65 4.73 -2.98
C ILE A 156 -8.46 4.24 -3.80
N CYS A 157 -7.76 5.17 -4.46
CA CYS A 157 -6.44 4.93 -5.05
C CYS A 157 -5.36 5.48 -4.12
N HIS A 158 -4.31 4.69 -3.84
CA HIS A 158 -3.25 5.08 -2.93
C HIS A 158 -2.31 6.13 -3.56
N ARG A 159 -1.96 5.94 -4.85
CA ARG A 159 -1.15 6.88 -5.66
C ARG A 159 0.28 7.11 -5.15
N ASP A 160 0.79 6.20 -4.31
CA ASP A 160 2.19 6.23 -3.86
C ASP A 160 2.64 4.88 -3.30
N ILE A 161 2.28 3.78 -3.99
CA ILE A 161 2.76 2.44 -3.63
C ILE A 161 4.26 2.35 -3.96
N LYS A 162 5.05 2.06 -2.92
CA LYS A 162 6.50 1.94 -2.97
C LYS A 162 7.02 1.21 -1.73
N PRO A 163 8.22 0.61 -1.74
CA PRO A 163 8.73 -0.19 -0.62
C PRO A 163 8.80 0.55 0.73
N GLN A 164 8.92 1.88 0.72
CA GLN A 164 8.97 2.72 1.93
C GLN A 164 7.59 2.82 2.62
N ASN A 165 6.50 2.71 1.87
CA ASN A 165 5.13 2.82 2.36
C ASN A 165 4.51 1.45 2.70
N LEU A 166 5.34 0.40 2.68
CA LEU A 166 4.96 -0.96 3.04
C LEU A 166 5.65 -1.31 4.36
N LEU A 167 4.90 -1.20 5.44
CA LEU A 167 5.40 -1.55 6.76
C LEU A 167 5.42 -3.07 6.93
N LEU A 168 6.39 -3.57 7.68
CA LEU A 168 6.65 -4.98 7.86
C LEU A 168 6.94 -5.28 9.33
N ASN A 169 6.32 -6.33 9.86
CA ASN A 169 6.78 -6.99 11.07
C ASN A 169 7.56 -8.27 10.68
N PRO A 170 8.90 -8.26 10.72
CA PRO A 170 9.70 -9.41 10.27
C PRO A 170 9.48 -10.69 11.08
N SER A 171 9.04 -10.55 12.33
CA SER A 171 8.87 -11.69 13.24
C SER A 171 7.58 -12.48 12.98
N THR A 172 6.54 -11.79 12.48
CA THR A 172 5.23 -12.37 12.17
C THR A 172 4.97 -12.49 10.67
N GLY A 173 5.76 -11.79 9.83
CA GLY A 173 5.54 -11.73 8.39
C GLY A 173 4.38 -10.82 7.95
N VAL A 174 3.75 -10.09 8.88
CA VAL A 174 2.63 -9.19 8.59
C VAL A 174 3.12 -7.96 7.83
N LEU A 175 2.46 -7.65 6.71
CA LEU A 175 2.64 -6.41 5.96
C LEU A 175 1.42 -5.50 6.14
N LYS A 176 1.68 -4.20 6.30
CA LYS A 176 0.67 -3.15 6.40
C LYS A 176 0.99 -1.98 5.48
N LEU A 177 0.03 -1.60 4.65
CA LEU A 177 0.09 -0.42 3.80
C LEU A 177 -0.10 0.85 4.64
N CYS A 178 0.77 1.85 4.45
CA CYS A 178 0.73 3.12 5.17
C CYS A 178 0.91 4.33 4.25
N ASP A 179 0.77 5.53 4.82
CA ASP A 179 0.93 6.83 4.15
C ASP A 179 -0.14 7.14 3.08
N PHE A 180 -1.35 7.43 3.56
CA PHE A 180 -2.48 7.83 2.71
C PHE A 180 -2.47 9.33 2.36
N GLY A 181 -1.35 10.04 2.58
CA GLY A 181 -1.21 11.47 2.30
C GLY A 181 -1.41 11.82 0.82
N SER A 182 -1.07 10.88 -0.08
CA SER A 182 -1.31 11.01 -1.52
C SER A 182 -2.60 10.34 -1.98
N ALA A 183 -3.31 9.61 -1.13
CA ALA A 183 -4.48 8.84 -1.54
C ALA A 183 -5.64 9.75 -1.97
N LYS A 184 -6.53 9.25 -2.83
CA LYS A 184 -7.76 9.94 -3.24
C LYS A 184 -8.83 8.92 -3.63
N ILE A 185 -10.08 9.22 -3.29
CA ILE A 185 -11.23 8.54 -3.90
C ILE A 185 -11.37 9.05 -5.34
N LEU A 186 -11.27 8.14 -6.31
CA LEU A 186 -11.35 8.49 -7.72
C LEU A 186 -12.81 8.46 -8.17
N VAL A 187 -13.32 9.61 -8.62
CA VAL A 187 -14.66 9.75 -9.16
C VAL A 187 -14.58 9.78 -10.68
N ALA A 188 -15.37 8.95 -11.35
CA ALA A 188 -15.40 8.90 -12.79
C ALA A 188 -15.78 10.26 -13.40
N GLY A 189 -15.01 10.72 -14.38
CA GLY A 189 -15.21 12.03 -15.02
C GLY A 189 -14.50 13.20 -14.34
N GLU A 190 -14.03 13.07 -13.10
CA GLU A 190 -13.25 14.11 -12.43
C GLU A 190 -11.76 14.04 -12.80
N PRO A 191 -11.12 15.16 -13.18
CA PRO A 191 -9.69 15.18 -13.46
C PRO A 191 -8.87 15.05 -12.16
N ASN A 192 -7.74 14.38 -12.28
CA ASN A 192 -6.77 14.16 -11.21
C ASN A 192 -5.38 14.64 -11.62
N VAL A 193 -4.56 15.05 -10.64
CA VAL A 193 -3.17 15.45 -10.89
C VAL A 193 -2.38 14.26 -11.42
N SER A 194 -1.72 14.44 -12.57
CA SER A 194 -0.90 13.42 -13.25
C SER A 194 0.50 13.29 -12.64
N TYR A 195 1.10 14.39 -12.17
CA TYR A 195 2.40 14.38 -11.48
C TYR A 195 2.24 13.87 -10.04
N ILE A 196 1.94 12.58 -9.91
CA ILE A 196 1.73 11.84 -8.67
C ILE A 196 2.55 10.54 -8.70
N CYS A 197 2.59 9.79 -7.60
CA CYS A 197 3.47 8.65 -7.34
C CYS A 197 4.96 9.03 -7.29
N SER A 198 5.71 8.30 -6.46
CA SER A 198 7.17 8.30 -6.49
C SER A 198 7.68 7.76 -7.83
N ARG A 199 8.69 8.42 -8.41
CA ARG A 199 9.07 8.31 -9.82
C ARG A 199 9.27 6.87 -10.32
N TYR A 200 10.04 6.04 -9.62
CA TYR A 200 10.37 4.68 -10.06
C TYR A 200 9.15 3.73 -10.15
N TYR A 201 8.07 4.09 -9.47
CA TYR A 201 6.84 3.30 -9.38
C TYR A 201 5.68 3.96 -10.15
N ARG A 202 5.96 5.06 -10.87
CA ARG A 202 4.96 5.83 -11.58
C ARG A 202 4.52 5.11 -12.86
N ALA A 203 3.21 4.91 -13.01
CA ALA A 203 2.61 4.28 -14.17
C ALA A 203 2.81 5.13 -15.45
N PRO A 204 2.97 4.51 -16.63
CA PRO A 204 3.32 5.22 -17.86
C PRO A 204 2.24 6.23 -18.27
N GLU A 205 0.95 5.97 -18.05
CA GLU A 205 -0.14 6.91 -18.32
C GLU A 205 -0.02 8.22 -17.53
N LEU A 206 0.55 8.18 -16.32
CA LEU A 206 0.83 9.38 -15.52
C LEU A 206 1.99 10.19 -16.13
N ILE A 207 2.99 9.51 -16.71
CA ILE A 207 4.10 10.15 -17.42
C ILE A 207 3.61 10.80 -18.72
N PHE A 208 2.64 10.17 -19.39
CA PHE A 208 1.89 10.75 -20.51
C PHE A 208 0.89 11.84 -20.08
N GLY A 209 0.80 12.17 -18.79
CA GLY A 209 -0.01 13.28 -18.31
C GLY A 209 -1.52 13.00 -18.23
N ALA A 210 -1.94 11.74 -18.19
CA ALA A 210 -3.35 11.39 -18.04
C ALA A 210 -3.92 11.93 -16.73
N THR A 211 -5.15 12.44 -16.77
CA THR A 211 -5.87 12.98 -15.60
C THR A 211 -7.09 12.13 -15.22
N ASN A 212 -7.50 11.22 -16.10
CA ASN A 212 -8.62 10.29 -15.95
C ASN A 212 -8.16 8.85 -15.62
N TYR A 213 -6.99 8.71 -15.02
CA TYR A 213 -6.47 7.41 -14.58
C TYR A 213 -7.35 6.76 -13.51
N THR A 214 -7.20 5.45 -13.34
CA THR A 214 -7.94 4.64 -12.36
C THR A 214 -7.01 4.11 -11.28
N THR A 215 -7.54 3.28 -10.37
CA THR A 215 -6.78 2.54 -9.36
C THR A 215 -5.70 1.62 -9.95
N ASN A 216 -5.74 1.33 -11.27
CA ASN A 216 -4.77 0.49 -11.97
C ASN A 216 -3.34 1.06 -11.97
N ILE A 217 -3.15 2.33 -11.58
CA ILE A 217 -1.79 2.87 -11.35
C ILE A 217 -1.12 2.20 -10.13
N ASP A 218 -1.88 1.83 -9.09
CA ASP A 218 -1.34 1.14 -7.91
C ASP A 218 -0.92 -0.30 -8.27
N ILE A 219 -1.60 -0.92 -9.23
CA ILE A 219 -1.26 -2.24 -9.76
C ILE A 219 0.09 -2.19 -10.49
N TRP A 220 0.30 -1.17 -11.33
CA TRP A 220 1.60 -0.94 -11.96
C TRP A 220 2.70 -0.77 -10.91
N SER A 221 2.47 0.11 -9.93
CA SER A 221 3.44 0.34 -8.84
C SER A 221 3.75 -0.94 -8.07
N THR A 222 2.77 -1.83 -7.88
CA THR A 222 2.95 -3.14 -7.26
C THR A 222 3.82 -4.06 -8.12
N GLY A 223 3.65 -4.06 -9.44
CA GLY A 223 4.54 -4.75 -10.37
C GLY A 223 5.99 -4.27 -10.26
N CYS A 224 6.21 -2.94 -10.15
CA CYS A 224 7.53 -2.37 -9.92
C CYS A 224 8.14 -2.79 -8.57
N VAL A 225 7.35 -2.79 -7.49
CA VAL A 225 7.77 -3.26 -6.16
C VAL A 225 8.17 -4.74 -6.21
N MET A 226 7.33 -5.59 -6.80
CA MET A 226 7.58 -7.02 -6.90
C MET A 226 8.86 -7.31 -7.71
N ALA A 227 9.05 -6.63 -8.84
CA ALA A 227 10.27 -6.74 -9.63
C ALA A 227 11.51 -6.27 -8.85
N GLU A 228 11.42 -5.15 -8.14
CA GLU A 228 12.51 -4.62 -7.31
C GLU A 228 12.95 -5.62 -6.22
N LEU A 229 12.00 -6.30 -5.57
CA LEU A 229 12.31 -7.32 -4.56
C LEU A 229 13.07 -8.52 -5.14
N MET A 230 12.77 -8.92 -6.37
CA MET A 230 13.45 -10.02 -7.05
C MET A 230 14.83 -9.62 -7.60
N LEU A 231 14.99 -8.36 -8.02
CA LEU A 231 16.23 -7.84 -8.59
C LEU A 231 17.23 -7.40 -7.50
N GLY A 232 16.72 -6.87 -6.38
CA GLY A 232 17.47 -6.20 -5.32
C GLY A 232 17.74 -4.70 -5.59
N GLN A 233 17.15 -4.16 -6.66
CA GLN A 233 17.25 -2.76 -7.08
C GLN A 233 16.00 -2.36 -7.91
N PRO A 234 15.66 -1.06 -8.00
CA PRO A 234 14.50 -0.61 -8.78
C PRO A 234 14.57 -1.07 -10.24
N LEU A 235 13.42 -1.52 -10.78
CA LEU A 235 13.33 -1.99 -12.17
C LEU A 235 13.47 -0.84 -13.18
N PHE A 236 12.93 0.34 -12.86
CA PHE A 236 12.93 1.51 -13.74
C PHE A 236 13.52 2.75 -13.02
N PRO A 237 14.86 2.87 -12.93
CA PRO A 237 15.53 3.91 -12.15
C PRO A 237 15.72 5.23 -12.94
N GLY A 238 14.63 5.84 -13.44
CA GLY A 238 14.72 7.05 -14.27
C GLY A 238 15.13 8.32 -13.48
N GLU A 239 15.99 9.15 -14.05
CA GLU A 239 16.49 10.39 -13.42
C GLU A 239 15.51 11.56 -13.53
N SER A 240 14.64 11.54 -14.55
CA SER A 240 13.61 12.54 -14.83
C SER A 240 12.28 11.90 -15.24
N GLY A 241 11.23 12.69 -15.45
CA GLY A 241 9.95 12.16 -15.95
C GLY A 241 10.07 11.51 -17.34
N ILE A 242 10.85 12.12 -18.23
CA ILE A 242 11.11 11.60 -19.58
C ILE A 242 12.00 10.35 -19.51
N ASP A 243 13.06 10.42 -18.71
CA ASP A 243 13.98 9.29 -18.55
C ASP A 243 13.30 8.08 -17.90
N GLN A 244 12.33 8.29 -17.01
CA GLN A 244 11.47 7.22 -16.48
C GLN A 244 10.73 6.47 -17.60
N LEU A 245 10.21 7.16 -18.61
CA LEU A 245 9.56 6.51 -19.75
C LEU A 245 10.59 5.76 -20.61
N VAL A 246 11.79 6.30 -20.76
CA VAL A 246 12.89 5.63 -21.48
C VAL A 246 13.26 4.31 -20.81
N GLU A 247 13.39 4.27 -19.48
CA GLU A 247 13.66 3.04 -18.71
C GLU A 247 12.55 1.99 -18.90
N ILE A 248 11.28 2.42 -18.94
CA ILE A 248 10.16 1.52 -19.21
C ILE A 248 10.25 0.94 -20.63
N ILE A 249 10.50 1.78 -21.63
CA ILE A 249 10.61 1.38 -23.04
C ILE A 249 11.77 0.41 -23.27
N LYS A 250 12.91 0.57 -22.56
CA LYS A 250 14.04 -0.38 -22.65
C LYS A 250 13.65 -1.81 -22.29
N VAL A 251 12.64 -1.99 -21.44
CA VAL A 251 12.14 -3.31 -21.01
C VAL A 251 10.94 -3.75 -21.83
N LEU A 252 9.88 -2.93 -21.87
CA LEU A 252 8.61 -3.29 -22.52
C LEU A 252 8.57 -3.04 -24.03
N GLY A 253 9.59 -2.37 -24.57
CA GLY A 253 9.60 -1.90 -25.96
C GLY A 253 8.78 -0.64 -26.15
N THR A 254 8.77 -0.12 -27.38
CA THR A 254 8.01 1.09 -27.71
C THR A 254 6.51 0.79 -27.67
N PRO A 255 5.69 1.59 -26.96
CA PRO A 255 4.25 1.37 -26.92
C PRO A 255 3.64 1.54 -28.31
N THR A 256 2.69 0.68 -28.63
CA THR A 256 1.87 0.77 -29.86
C THR A 256 0.98 2.01 -29.82
N ARG A 257 0.45 2.42 -30.98
CA ARG A 257 -0.46 3.57 -31.06
C ARG A 257 -1.72 3.36 -30.21
N GLU A 258 -2.22 2.13 -30.20
CA GLU A 258 -3.38 1.69 -29.43
C GLU A 258 -3.11 1.76 -27.93
N GLN A 259 -1.92 1.34 -27.47
CA GLN A 259 -1.49 1.48 -26.08
C GLN A 259 -1.32 2.95 -25.68
N ILE A 260 -0.75 3.80 -26.55
CA ILE A 260 -0.66 5.24 -26.26
C ILE A 260 -2.05 5.85 -26.14
N LYS A 261 -2.99 5.47 -27.02
CA LYS A 261 -4.39 5.94 -26.98
C LYS A 261 -5.08 5.58 -25.66
N THR A 262 -4.86 4.39 -25.11
CA THR A 262 -5.46 3.97 -23.83
C THR A 262 -4.81 4.65 -22.63
N MET A 263 -3.53 5.01 -22.72
CA MET A 263 -2.82 5.78 -21.69
C MET A 263 -3.22 7.26 -21.71
N ASN A 264 -3.10 7.93 -22.85
CA ASN A 264 -3.56 9.31 -23.05
C ASN A 264 -3.83 9.58 -24.54
N PRO A 265 -5.09 9.77 -24.96
CA PRO A 265 -5.43 10.01 -26.37
C PRO A 265 -4.85 11.31 -26.93
N ASN A 266 -4.47 12.28 -26.08
CA ASN A 266 -3.89 13.55 -26.52
C ASN A 266 -2.42 13.44 -26.97
N TYR A 267 -1.75 12.30 -26.72
CA TYR A 267 -0.32 12.10 -27.00
C TYR A 267 -0.03 11.12 -28.15
N MET A 268 -1.04 10.77 -28.94
CA MET A 268 -0.95 9.73 -29.99
C MET A 268 0.04 10.02 -31.12
N GLU A 269 0.37 11.29 -31.37
CA GLU A 269 1.20 11.71 -32.51
C GLU A 269 2.70 11.84 -32.16
N HIS A 270 3.08 11.56 -30.91
CA HIS A 270 4.49 11.55 -30.51
C HIS A 270 5.24 10.37 -31.12
N LYS A 271 6.32 10.66 -31.85
CA LYS A 271 7.21 9.65 -32.44
C LYS A 271 8.29 9.26 -31.44
N PHE A 272 8.28 7.99 -31.02
CA PHE A 272 9.34 7.38 -30.25
C PHE A 272 10.27 6.55 -31.17
N PRO A 273 11.58 6.48 -30.87
CA PRO A 273 12.43 5.46 -31.48
C PRO A 273 11.82 4.07 -31.30
N GLN A 274 11.87 3.24 -32.34
CA GLN A 274 11.34 1.89 -32.29
C GLN A 274 12.33 0.96 -31.58
N ILE A 275 11.98 0.53 -30.38
CA ILE A 275 12.75 -0.34 -29.51
C ILE A 275 11.94 -1.61 -29.32
N LYS A 276 12.55 -2.76 -29.64
CA LYS A 276 11.92 -4.06 -29.39
C LYS A 276 11.93 -4.34 -27.89
N ALA A 277 10.83 -4.93 -27.39
CA ALA A 277 10.75 -5.39 -26.02
C ALA A 277 11.93 -6.32 -25.70
N HIS A 278 12.55 -6.11 -24.54
CA HIS A 278 13.51 -7.07 -24.02
C HIS A 278 12.73 -8.30 -23.55
N PRO A 279 13.12 -9.54 -23.89
CA PRO A 279 12.42 -10.71 -23.42
C PRO A 279 12.31 -10.69 -21.89
N PHE A 280 11.09 -10.59 -21.37
CA PHE A 280 10.85 -10.33 -19.95
C PHE A 280 11.56 -11.32 -19.00
N PRO A 281 11.67 -12.62 -19.31
CA PRO A 281 12.45 -13.57 -18.50
C PRO A 281 13.95 -13.25 -18.41
N LYS A 282 14.52 -12.56 -19.41
CA LYS A 282 15.95 -12.15 -19.43
C LYS A 282 16.22 -10.90 -18.59
N VAL A 283 15.18 -10.19 -18.15
CA VAL A 283 15.30 -9.07 -17.20
C VAL A 283 15.68 -9.56 -15.81
N PHE A 284 15.23 -10.76 -15.45
CA PHE A 284 15.42 -11.35 -14.14
C PHE A 284 16.59 -12.34 -14.11
N ARG A 285 17.00 -12.73 -12.90
CA ARG A 285 18.07 -13.72 -12.70
C ARG A 285 17.58 -15.10 -13.21
N PRO A 286 18.48 -15.98 -13.71
CA PRO A 286 18.08 -17.29 -14.25
C PRO A 286 17.31 -18.21 -13.30
N ARG A 287 17.41 -17.99 -11.98
CA ARG A 287 16.72 -18.78 -10.94
C ARG A 287 15.40 -18.15 -10.47
N THR A 288 14.98 -17.03 -11.06
CA THR A 288 13.70 -16.42 -10.71
C THR A 288 12.55 -17.32 -11.19
N PRO A 289 11.56 -17.66 -10.34
CA PRO A 289 10.48 -18.57 -10.72
C PRO A 289 9.65 -18.04 -11.90
N PRO A 290 9.28 -18.90 -12.87
CA PRO A 290 8.48 -18.50 -14.03
C PRO A 290 7.14 -17.83 -13.68
N ASP A 291 6.43 -18.33 -12.66
CA ASP A 291 5.16 -17.74 -12.23
C ASP A 291 5.34 -16.33 -11.65
N ALA A 292 6.49 -16.05 -11.03
CA ALA A 292 6.80 -14.72 -10.53
C ALA A 292 6.98 -13.73 -11.69
N ILE A 293 7.69 -14.16 -12.74
CA ILE A 293 7.92 -13.37 -13.96
C ILE A 293 6.60 -13.10 -14.68
N THR A 294 5.77 -14.14 -14.81
CA THR A 294 4.45 -14.06 -15.45
C THR A 294 3.50 -13.13 -14.70
N LEU A 295 3.50 -13.19 -13.36
CA LEU A 295 2.73 -12.25 -12.56
C LEU A 295 3.18 -10.82 -12.81
N VAL A 296 4.49 -10.54 -12.75
CA VAL A 296 4.99 -9.18 -13.01
C VAL A 296 4.64 -8.69 -14.42
N SER A 297 4.72 -9.53 -15.45
CA SER A 297 4.31 -9.11 -16.80
C SER A 297 2.83 -8.75 -16.87
N ASN A 298 1.97 -9.49 -16.17
CA ASN A 298 0.54 -9.21 -16.11
C ASN A 298 0.17 -7.96 -15.30
N LEU A 299 1.10 -7.43 -14.49
CA LEU A 299 0.94 -6.18 -13.74
C LEU A 299 1.55 -4.97 -14.50
N LEU A 300 2.60 -5.19 -15.28
CA LEU A 300 3.36 -4.15 -15.99
C LEU A 300 2.94 -4.02 -17.47
N GLU A 301 1.65 -3.79 -17.68
CA GLU A 301 1.07 -3.51 -19.01
C GLU A 301 0.93 -2.01 -19.27
N TYR A 302 1.19 -1.58 -20.51
CA TYR A 302 0.96 -0.19 -20.93
C TYR A 302 -0.53 0.17 -20.87
N THR A 303 -1.39 -0.68 -21.43
CA THR A 303 -2.85 -0.48 -21.39
C THR A 303 -3.34 -0.68 -19.96
N PRO A 304 -3.84 0.36 -19.26
CA PRO A 304 -4.16 0.25 -17.84
C PRO A 304 -5.22 -0.83 -17.54
N SER A 305 -6.19 -1.03 -18.43
CA SER A 305 -7.24 -2.04 -18.31
C SER A 305 -6.80 -3.47 -18.60
N SER A 306 -5.59 -3.67 -19.15
CA SER A 306 -5.03 -5.01 -19.39
C SER A 306 -4.27 -5.56 -18.18
N ARG A 307 -3.99 -4.71 -17.18
CA ARG A 307 -3.37 -5.14 -15.93
C ARG A 307 -4.37 -5.96 -15.12
N LEU A 308 -3.90 -7.02 -14.46
CA LEU A 308 -4.73 -7.75 -13.49
C LEU A 308 -5.24 -6.79 -12.40
N THR A 309 -6.50 -6.92 -12.02
CA THR A 309 -6.98 -6.29 -10.79
C THR A 309 -6.29 -6.91 -9.57
N ALA A 310 -6.27 -6.21 -8.45
CA ALA A 310 -5.59 -6.69 -7.24
C ALA A 310 -6.11 -8.07 -6.79
N ILE A 311 -7.43 -8.28 -6.82
CA ILE A 311 -8.07 -9.55 -6.45
C ILE A 311 -7.81 -10.69 -7.45
N GLU A 312 -7.70 -10.39 -8.76
CA GLU A 312 -7.29 -11.39 -9.76
C GLU A 312 -5.83 -11.78 -9.57
N ALA A 313 -4.95 -10.82 -9.28
CA ALA A 313 -3.54 -11.08 -9.04
C ALA A 313 -3.36 -12.00 -7.82
N MET A 314 -4.17 -11.88 -6.76
CA MET A 314 -4.14 -12.81 -5.61
C MET A 314 -4.48 -14.27 -5.98
N CYS A 315 -5.18 -14.48 -7.09
CA CYS A 315 -5.50 -15.82 -7.59
C CYS A 315 -4.39 -16.42 -8.47
N HIS A 316 -3.31 -15.68 -8.73
CA HIS A 316 -2.23 -16.12 -9.61
C HIS A 316 -1.47 -17.33 -9.01
N PRO A 317 -1.03 -18.31 -9.83
CA PRO A 317 -0.30 -19.51 -9.38
C PRO A 317 0.94 -19.25 -8.52
N PHE A 318 1.54 -18.06 -8.68
CA PHE A 318 2.65 -17.60 -7.85
C PHE A 318 2.35 -17.70 -6.34
N PHE A 319 1.09 -17.52 -5.94
CA PHE A 319 0.66 -17.53 -4.54
C PHE A 319 0.15 -18.89 -4.03
N ASP A 320 0.13 -19.94 -4.84
CA ASP A 320 -0.46 -21.23 -4.44
C ASP A 320 0.27 -21.87 -3.26
N GLU A 321 1.58 -21.65 -3.13
CA GLU A 321 2.35 -22.09 -1.95
C GLU A 321 1.79 -21.51 -0.64
N LEU A 322 1.23 -20.30 -0.65
CA LEU A 322 0.64 -19.71 0.56
C LEU A 322 -0.68 -20.39 0.97
N LYS A 323 -1.33 -21.08 0.03
CA LYS A 323 -2.61 -21.78 0.20
C LYS A 323 -2.43 -23.24 0.61
N LEU A 324 -1.21 -23.66 0.93
CA LEU A 324 -0.91 -25.00 1.46
C LEU A 324 -0.90 -24.95 3.00
N PRO A 325 -1.64 -25.84 3.70
CA PRO A 325 -1.71 -25.87 5.17
C PRO A 325 -0.36 -26.01 5.88
N GLU A 326 0.61 -26.65 5.23
CA GLU A 326 1.94 -26.94 5.76
C GLU A 326 2.93 -25.77 5.61
N THR A 327 2.60 -24.75 4.83
CA THR A 327 3.52 -23.63 4.56
C THR A 327 3.77 -22.83 5.83
N LYS A 328 5.05 -22.58 6.10
CA LYS A 328 5.54 -21.89 7.30
C LYS A 328 6.57 -20.85 6.93
N LEU A 329 6.73 -19.85 7.78
CA LEU A 329 7.84 -18.90 7.67
C LEU A 329 9.18 -19.65 7.76
N SER A 330 10.25 -19.04 7.25
CA SER A 330 11.61 -19.58 7.36
C SER A 330 12.08 -19.80 8.80
N SER A 331 11.43 -19.14 9.77
CA SER A 331 11.64 -19.34 11.21
C SER A 331 10.94 -20.60 11.79
N GLY A 332 10.18 -21.33 10.98
CA GLY A 332 9.34 -22.45 11.41
C GLY A 332 8.00 -22.05 12.05
N LYS A 333 7.75 -20.75 12.23
CA LYS A 333 6.48 -20.21 12.71
C LYS A 333 5.37 -20.32 11.64
N PRO A 334 4.09 -20.40 12.03
CA PRO A 334 2.99 -20.32 11.07
C PRO A 334 3.03 -19.00 10.29
N LEU A 335 2.44 -19.00 9.09
CA LEU A 335 2.15 -17.76 8.37
C LEU A 335 1.20 -16.87 9.19
N PRO A 336 1.19 -15.54 8.96
CA PRO A 336 0.15 -14.68 9.52
C PRO A 336 -1.22 -15.07 8.94
N GLU A 337 -2.29 -14.55 9.51
CA GLU A 337 -3.63 -14.74 8.96
C GLU A 337 -3.73 -14.13 7.55
N LEU A 338 -4.06 -14.94 6.55
CA LEU A 338 -4.11 -14.54 5.14
C LEU A 338 -5.50 -14.65 4.53
N PHE A 339 -6.37 -15.48 5.11
CA PHE A 339 -7.60 -15.94 4.46
C PHE A 339 -8.86 -15.61 5.26
N ASP A 340 -8.75 -14.72 6.25
CA ASP A 340 -9.86 -14.19 7.06
C ASP A 340 -10.67 -13.12 6.31
N PHE A 341 -11.03 -13.40 5.06
CA PHE A 341 -11.75 -12.48 4.21
C PHE A 341 -13.10 -12.05 4.82
N THR A 342 -13.44 -10.79 4.60
CA THR A 342 -14.75 -10.22 4.92
C THR A 342 -15.76 -10.44 3.78
N GLU A 343 -17.05 -10.30 4.09
CA GLU A 343 -18.11 -10.29 3.07
C GLU A 343 -17.83 -9.22 1.99
N LEU A 344 -17.36 -8.05 2.42
CA LEU A 344 -17.00 -6.96 1.51
C LEU A 344 -15.90 -7.37 0.53
N GLU A 345 -14.80 -7.96 1.02
CA GLU A 345 -13.68 -8.39 0.17
C GLU A 345 -14.12 -9.46 -0.85
N LEU A 346 -14.91 -10.45 -0.42
CA LEU A 346 -15.39 -11.52 -1.31
C LEU A 346 -16.45 -11.04 -2.30
N SER A 347 -17.14 -9.93 -2.01
CA SER A 347 -18.14 -9.34 -2.91
C SER A 347 -17.54 -8.60 -4.09
N VAL A 348 -16.22 -8.30 -4.07
CA VAL A 348 -15.54 -7.58 -5.16
C VAL A 348 -15.55 -8.39 -6.46
N LYS A 349 -15.24 -9.69 -6.38
CA LYS A 349 -15.29 -10.66 -7.50
C LYS A 349 -15.74 -12.03 -7.00
N PRO A 350 -17.06 -12.24 -6.83
CA PRO A 350 -17.61 -13.46 -6.25
C PRO A 350 -17.23 -14.75 -7.00
N GLU A 351 -17.00 -14.65 -8.31
CA GLU A 351 -16.55 -15.75 -9.16
C GLU A 351 -15.15 -16.29 -8.78
N LEU A 352 -14.35 -15.50 -8.05
CA LEU A 352 -13.00 -15.87 -7.64
C LEU A 352 -12.92 -16.46 -6.22
N ILE A 353 -14.03 -16.51 -5.46
CA ILE A 353 -14.02 -16.92 -4.04
C ILE A 353 -13.39 -18.30 -3.85
N LYS A 354 -13.70 -19.26 -4.72
CA LYS A 354 -13.14 -20.62 -4.62
C LYS A 354 -11.63 -20.69 -4.85
N SER A 355 -11.06 -19.73 -5.58
CA SER A 355 -9.62 -19.59 -5.80
C SER A 355 -8.92 -18.79 -4.69
N LEU A 356 -9.65 -17.88 -4.03
CA LEU A 356 -9.16 -17.05 -2.93
C LEU A 356 -9.17 -17.79 -1.59
N VAL A 357 -10.22 -18.56 -1.32
CA VAL A 357 -10.46 -19.25 -0.04
C VAL A 357 -10.09 -20.73 -0.17
N PRO A 358 -8.95 -21.16 0.41
CA PRO A 358 -8.57 -22.57 0.44
C PRO A 358 -9.58 -23.42 1.22
N GLU A 359 -9.73 -24.69 0.84
CA GLU A 359 -10.70 -25.61 1.43
C GLU A 359 -10.60 -25.69 2.98
N PHE A 360 -9.38 -25.75 3.50
CA PHE A 360 -9.13 -25.87 4.95
C PHE A 360 -9.55 -24.63 5.78
N VAL A 361 -9.87 -23.51 5.12
CA VAL A 361 -10.30 -22.26 5.76
C VAL A 361 -11.83 -22.10 5.73
N ARG A 362 -12.54 -22.82 4.86
CA ARG A 362 -13.98 -22.59 4.62
C ARG A 362 -14.83 -22.75 5.88
N GLU A 363 -14.61 -23.82 6.64
CA GLU A 363 -15.31 -24.06 7.91
C GLU A 363 -15.02 -22.96 8.94
N LYS A 364 -13.77 -22.47 9.00
CA LYS A 364 -13.40 -21.35 9.88
C LYS A 364 -14.19 -20.09 9.53
N LEU A 365 -14.28 -19.72 8.25
CA LEU A 365 -15.07 -18.54 7.82
C LEU A 365 -16.56 -18.70 8.11
N LYS A 366 -17.10 -19.90 7.92
CA LYS A 366 -18.49 -20.20 8.23
C LYS A 366 -18.79 -20.02 9.72
N ILE A 367 -17.92 -20.51 10.60
CA ILE A 367 -18.09 -20.44 12.06
C ILE A 367 -17.82 -19.04 12.60
N GLU A 368 -16.70 -18.43 12.23
CA GLU A 368 -16.22 -17.18 12.85
C GLU A 368 -16.83 -15.92 12.21
N ARG A 369 -17.22 -15.98 10.93
CA ARG A 369 -17.68 -14.83 10.16
C ARG A 369 -19.05 -15.00 9.51
N ASN A 370 -19.70 -16.16 9.69
CA ASN A 370 -20.98 -16.49 9.03
C ASN A 370 -20.93 -16.43 7.49
N ILE A 371 -19.76 -16.73 6.91
CA ILE A 371 -19.55 -16.72 5.46
C ILE A 371 -19.59 -18.15 4.94
N ASP A 372 -20.67 -18.51 4.23
CA ASP A 372 -20.77 -19.76 3.47
C ASP A 372 -20.23 -19.54 2.06
N VAL A 373 -19.05 -20.13 1.76
CA VAL A 373 -18.36 -19.98 0.47
C VAL A 373 -19.15 -20.57 -0.70
N ASP A 374 -19.87 -21.68 -0.49
CA ASP A 374 -20.58 -22.35 -1.57
C ASP A 374 -21.94 -21.70 -1.86
N ASN A 375 -22.49 -20.97 -0.90
CA ASN A 375 -23.77 -20.25 -1.01
C ASN A 375 -23.62 -18.72 -0.84
N PHE A 376 -22.43 -18.18 -1.10
CA PHE A 376 -22.11 -16.78 -0.83
C PHE A 376 -23.01 -15.83 -1.65
N LYS A 377 -23.58 -14.83 -0.97
CA LYS A 377 -24.36 -13.77 -1.60
C LYS A 377 -23.58 -12.45 -1.49
N PRO A 378 -23.18 -11.85 -2.62
CA PRO A 378 -22.43 -10.59 -2.60
C PRO A 378 -23.22 -9.46 -1.97
N VAL A 379 -22.54 -8.62 -1.19
CA VAL A 379 -23.06 -7.37 -0.65
C VAL A 379 -22.74 -6.20 -1.58
N GLU A 380 -23.52 -5.12 -1.49
CA GLU A 380 -23.25 -3.91 -2.28
C GLU A 380 -21.96 -3.23 -1.78
N LEU A 381 -21.06 -2.92 -2.71
CA LEU A 381 -19.83 -2.20 -2.40
C LEU A 381 -20.14 -0.73 -2.09
N PRO A 382 -19.58 -0.17 -1.01
CA PRO A 382 -19.86 1.20 -0.62
C PRO A 382 -19.32 2.19 -1.66
N LYS A 383 -20.14 3.18 -2.01
CA LYS A 383 -19.75 4.30 -2.88
C LYS A 383 -19.53 5.53 -2.02
N PHE A 384 -18.27 5.88 -1.81
CA PHE A 384 -17.90 7.09 -1.08
C PHE A 384 -17.65 8.25 -2.04
N THR A 385 -18.14 9.42 -1.67
CA THR A 385 -17.71 10.71 -2.22
C THR A 385 -17.24 11.55 -1.04
N LEU A 386 -16.08 12.20 -1.16
CA LEU A 386 -15.61 13.11 -0.11
C LEU A 386 -16.11 14.53 -0.43
N ASP A 387 -16.93 15.09 0.46
CA ASP A 387 -17.38 16.49 0.45
C ASP A 387 -16.29 17.48 0.93
#